data_AF-A0A166ZDM7-F1
#
_entry.id   AF-A0A166ZDM7-F1
#
_cell.length_a   1.000
_cell.length_b   1.000
_cell.length_c   1.000
_cell.angle_alpha   90.00
_cell.angle_beta   90.00
_cell.angle_gamma   90.00
#
_symmetry.space_group_name_H-M   'P 1'
#
loop_
_entity.id
_entity.type
_entity.pdbx_description
1 polymer ?
#
loop_
_entity_poly.entity_id
_entity_poly.type
_entity_poly.pdbx_seq_one_letter_code
_entity_poly.pdbx_strand_id
1 'polypeptide(L)'
;MNIETLNKKLNEKTLLLAWLMTLACWANAALVMMYSPFTVLKVSALIFAILITQGTLYLTRQLGKKNQVIGSIYKCLFECQ
;
A
#
# COMPACT_ATOMS: atom_id res chain seq x y z
N MET A 1 -6.42 28.70 -8.76
CA MET A 1 -5.82 27.46 -8.22
C MET A 1 -6.27 26.32 -9.12
N ASN A 2 -5.35 25.71 -9.87
CA ASN A 2 -5.69 24.82 -10.99
C ASN A 2 -6.25 23.47 -10.50
N ILE A 3 -7.35 22.99 -11.09
CA ILE A 3 -8.07 21.77 -10.66
C ILE A 3 -7.17 20.52 -10.74
N GLU A 4 -6.22 20.50 -11.68
CA GLU A 4 -5.19 19.46 -11.78
C GLU A 4 -4.29 19.36 -10.54
N THR A 5 -3.82 20.49 -10.01
CA THR A 5 -2.97 20.50 -8.80
C THR A 5 -3.71 20.02 -7.56
N LEU A 6 -5.03 20.25 -7.48
CA LEU A 6 -5.86 19.76 -6.38
C LEU A 6 -6.04 18.24 -6.48
N ASN A 7 -6.37 17.72 -7.66
CA ASN A 7 -6.49 16.27 -7.92
C ASN A 7 -5.17 15.53 -7.67
N LYS A 8 -4.04 16.15 -8.02
CA LYS A 8 -2.70 15.58 -7.80
C LYS A 8 -2.36 15.45 -6.30
N LYS A 9 -2.64 16.50 -5.51
CA LYS A 9 -2.49 16.47 -4.04
C LYS A 9 -3.43 15.49 -3.36
N LEU A 10 -4.65 15.32 -3.87
CA LEU A 10 -5.64 14.39 -3.32
C LEU A 10 -5.20 12.94 -3.55
N ASN A 11 -4.66 12.62 -4.73
CA ASN A 11 -4.13 11.29 -5.04
C ASN A 11 -2.88 10.92 -4.23
N GLU A 12 -1.97 11.87 -3.97
CA GLU A 12 -0.78 11.63 -3.13
C GLU A 12 -1.16 11.32 -1.68
N LYS A 13 -2.14 12.03 -1.12
CA LYS A 13 -2.66 11.75 0.22
C LYS A 13 -3.33 10.39 0.30
N THR A 14 -4.13 10.02 -0.70
CA THR A 14 -4.79 8.71 -0.77
C THR A 14 -3.76 7.58 -0.88
N LEU A 15 -2.70 7.78 -1.66
CA LEU A 15 -1.61 6.81 -1.77
C LEU A 15 -0.87 6.63 -0.44
N LEU A 16 -0.55 7.73 0.24
CA LEU A 16 0.10 7.70 1.55
C LEU A 16 -0.79 7.01 2.60
N LEU A 17 -2.10 7.28 2.58
CA LEU A 17 -3.07 6.62 3.45
C LEU A 17 -3.14 5.11 3.18
N ALA A 18 -3.09 4.70 1.90
CA ALA A 18 -3.09 3.29 1.52
C ALA A 18 -1.84 2.56 2.04
N TRP A 19 -0.66 3.18 1.92
CA TRP A 19 0.58 2.63 2.46
C TRP A 19 0.59 2.58 4.01
N LEU A 20 0.05 3.60 4.69
CA LEU A 20 -0.13 3.56 6.14
C LEU A 20 -1.05 2.42 6.57
N MET A 21 -2.16 2.20 5.86
CA MET A 21 -3.05 1.06 6.09
C MET A 21 -2.34 -0.27 5.87
N THR A 22 -1.51 -0.37 4.82
CA THR A 22 -0.68 -1.58 4.59
C THR A 22 0.26 -1.84 5.77
N LEU A 23 0.97 -0.83 6.26
CA LEU A 23 1.85 -0.96 7.43
C LEU A 23 1.10 -1.37 8.69
N ALA A 24 -0.06 -0.76 8.96
CA ALA A 24 -0.92 -1.13 10.08
C ALA A 24 -1.42 -2.58 9.97
N CYS A 25 -1.73 -3.04 8.75
CA CYS A 25 -2.16 -4.40 8.48
C CYS A 25 -1.05 -5.43 8.75
N TRP A 26 0.19 -5.11 8.35
CA TRP A 26 1.37 -5.93 8.67
C TRP A 26 1.70 -5.92 10.16
N ALA A 27 1.58 -4.78 10.83
CA ALA A 27 1.76 -4.70 12.29
C ALA A 27 0.72 -5.58 13.02
N ASN A 28 -0.54 -5.54 12.57
CA ASN A 28 -1.58 -6.42 13.10
C ASN A 28 -1.27 -7.90 12.83
N ALA A 29 -0.84 -8.26 11.62
CA ALA A 29 -0.44 -9.62 11.30
C ALA A 29 0.73 -10.11 12.19
N ALA A 30 1.73 -9.25 12.45
CA ALA A 30 2.83 -9.56 13.35
C ALA A 30 2.35 -9.79 14.80
N LEU A 31 1.44 -8.94 15.30
CA LEU A 31 0.83 -9.12 16.62
C LEU A 31 0.05 -10.44 16.70
N VAL A 32 -0.75 -10.77 15.67
CA VAL A 32 -1.49 -12.03 15.62
C VAL A 32 -0.54 -13.23 15.58
N MET A 33 0.58 -13.15 14.84
CA MET A 33 1.58 -14.23 14.85
C MET A 33 2.24 -14.44 16.21
N MET A 34 2.56 -13.33 16.90
CA MET A 34 3.27 -13.33 18.18
C MET A 34 2.39 -13.81 19.33
N TYR A 35 1.12 -13.38 19.36
CA TYR A 35 0.24 -13.60 20.52
C TYR A 35 -0.85 -14.65 20.29
N SER A 36 -1.21 -14.98 19.04
CA SER A 36 -2.31 -15.94 18.82
C SER A 36 -1.83 -17.38 18.98
N PRO A 37 -2.56 -18.21 19.75
CA PRO A 37 -2.33 -19.66 19.78
C PRO A 37 -2.99 -20.39 18.59
N PHE A 38 -3.86 -19.72 17.84
CA PHE A 38 -4.64 -20.34 16.77
C PHE A 38 -3.99 -20.14 15.39
N THR A 39 -3.62 -21.24 14.73
CA THR A 39 -3.02 -21.21 13.39
C THR A 39 -3.93 -20.57 12.35
N VAL A 40 -5.24 -20.80 12.42
CA VAL A 40 -6.21 -20.23 11.46
C VAL A 40 -6.21 -18.71 11.50
N LEU A 41 -6.07 -18.09 12.69
CA LEU A 41 -5.98 -16.64 12.85
C LEU A 41 -4.67 -16.07 12.26
N LYS A 42 -3.56 -16.81 12.38
CA LYS A 42 -2.27 -16.41 11.77
C LYS A 42 -2.34 -16.43 10.26
N VAL A 43 -2.89 -17.50 9.68
CA VAL A 43 -3.01 -17.67 8.24
C VAL A 43 -3.98 -16.64 7.64
N SER A 44 -5.12 -16.39 8.28
CA SER A 44 -6.08 -15.39 7.79
C SER A 44 -5.51 -13.96 7.86
N ALA A 45 -4.78 -13.62 8.92
CA ALA A 45 -4.11 -12.32 9.05
C ALA A 45 -3.02 -12.12 7.97
N LEU A 46 -2.25 -13.17 7.67
CA LEU A 46 -1.28 -13.18 6.57
C LEU A 46 -1.94 -12.92 5.21
N ILE A 47 -2.99 -13.69 4.90
CA ILE A 47 -3.71 -13.56 3.63
C ILE A 47 -4.26 -12.14 3.49
N PHE A 48 -4.84 -11.60 4.55
CA PHE A 48 -5.36 -10.24 4.55
C PHE A 48 -4.26 -9.19 4.31
N ALA A 49 -3.11 -9.31 4.97
CA ALA A 49 -1.97 -8.42 4.76
C ALA A 49 -1.44 -8.47 3.32
N ILE A 50 -1.37 -9.66 2.73
CA ILE A 50 -0.97 -9.87 1.33
C ILE A 50 -1.96 -9.18 0.38
N LEU A 51 -3.27 -9.39 0.56
CA LEU A 51 -4.30 -8.76 -0.29
C LEU A 51 -4.23 -7.24 -0.25
N ILE A 52 -4.11 -6.66 0.94
CA ILE A 52 -3.96 -5.20 1.11
C ILE A 52 -2.68 -4.71 0.42
N THR A 53 -1.57 -5.44 0.54
CA THR A 53 -0.30 -5.08 -0.10
C THR A 53 -0.43 -5.08 -1.63
N GLN A 54 -1.03 -6.13 -2.21
CA GLN A 54 -1.26 -6.21 -3.65
C GLN A 54 -2.19 -5.09 -4.15
N GLY A 55 -3.23 -4.77 -3.39
CA GLY A 55 -4.12 -3.64 -3.68
C GLY A 55 -3.39 -2.30 -3.68
N THR A 56 -2.58 -2.04 -2.66
CA THR A 56 -1.78 -0.81 -2.55
C THR A 56 -0.75 -0.71 -3.68
N LEU A 57 -0.09 -1.80 -4.05
CA LEU A 57 0.83 -1.84 -5.19
C LEU A 57 0.12 -1.53 -6.52
N TYR A 58 -1.06 -2.12 -6.75
CA TYR A 58 -1.87 -1.83 -7.93
C TYR A 58 -2.28 -0.35 -8.00
N LEU A 59 -2.72 0.21 -6.86
CA LEU A 59 -3.07 1.63 -6.77
C LEU A 59 -1.86 2.53 -7.05
N THR A 60 -0.70 2.17 -6.49
CA THR A 60 0.57 2.88 -6.73
C THR A 60 0.94 2.85 -8.21
N ARG A 61 0.80 1.70 -8.88
CA ARG A 61 1.08 1.56 -10.31
C ARG A 61 0.12 2.38 -11.18
N GLN A 62 -1.17 2.36 -10.87
CA GLN A 62 -2.20 3.17 -11.53
C GLN A 62 -1.91 4.68 -11.41
N LEU A 63 -1.56 5.13 -10.21
CA LEU A 63 -1.22 6.53 -9.96
C LEU A 63 0.13 6.94 -10.56
N GLY A 64 1.10 6.03 -10.58
CA GLY A 64 2.41 6.25 -11.21
C GLY A 64 2.32 6.46 -12.73
N LYS A 65 1.35 5.84 -13.41
CA LYS A 65 1.05 6.12 -14.83
C LYS A 65 0.52 7.54 -15.07
N LYS A 66 -0.16 8.12 -14.07
CA LYS A 66 -0.77 9.46 -14.15
C LYS A 66 0.14 10.57 -13.61
N ASN A 67 1.09 10.24 -12.74
CA ASN A 67 1.98 11.21 -12.11
C ASN A 67 3.45 10.76 -12.23
N GLN A 68 4.23 11.51 -13.01
CA GLN A 68 5.62 11.17 -13.37
C GLN A 68 6.54 11.01 -12.15
N VAL A 69 6.29 11.75 -11.05
CA VAL A 69 7.07 11.66 -9.81
C VAL A 69 6.81 10.33 -9.09
N ILE A 70 5.53 9.97 -8.91
CA ILE A 70 5.14 8.70 -8.29
C ILE A 70 5.55 7.52 -9.17
N GLY A 71 5.47 7.67 -10.49
CA GLY A 71 5.93 6.68 -11.45
C GLY A 71 7.43 6.44 -11.38
N SER A 72 8.23 7.49 -11.16
CA SER A 72 9.67 7.37 -10.94
C SER A 72 10.00 6.65 -9.63
N ILE A 73 9.29 6.96 -8.54
CA ILE A 73 9.45 6.26 -7.25
C ILE A 73 9.06 4.77 -7.38
N TYR A 74 7.94 4.48 -8.03
CA TYR A 74 7.50 3.10 -8.29
C TYR A 74 8.53 2.33 -9.14
N LYS A 75 9.04 2.95 -10.22
CA LYS A 75 10.11 2.36 -11.04
C LYS A 75 11.37 2.08 -10.23
N CYS A 76 11.80 3.03 -9.40
CA CYS A 76 12.98 2.88 -8.56
C CYS A 76 12.80 1.75 -7.52
N LEU A 77 11.60 1.61 -6.94
CA LEU A 77 11.32 0.61 -5.91
C LEU A 77 11.06 -0.80 -6.45
N PHE A 78 10.51 -0.93 -7.66
CA PHE A 78 9.97 -2.22 -8.16
C PHE A 78 10.42 -2.61 -9.57
N GLU A 79 10.95 -1.70 -10.39
CA GLU A 79 11.41 -1.98 -11.77
C GLU A 79 12.92 -1.70 -11.98
N CYS A 80 13.65 -1.21 -10.97
CA CYS A 80 15.12 -1.08 -10.99
C CYS A 80 15.84 -2.38 -10.57
N GLN A 81 15.31 -3.53 -10.99
CA GLN A 81 15.99 -4.83 -10.93
C GLN A 81 16.57 -5.19 -12.29
#